data_AF-A0AAN9B7C6-F1
#
_entry.id   AF-A0AAN9B7C6-F1
#
_cell.length_a   1.000
_cell.length_b   1.000
_cell.length_c   1.000
_cell.angle_alpha   90.00
_cell.angle_beta   90.00
_cell.angle_gamma   90.00
#
_symmetry.space_group_name_H-M   'P 1'
#
loop_
_entity.id
_entity.type
_entity.pdbx_description
1 polymer ?
#
loop_
_entity_poly.entity_id
_entity_poly.type
_entity_poly.pdbx_seq_one_letter_code
_entity_poly.pdbx_strand_id
1 'polypeptide(L)'
;MASYKKEHEQFVSGHNGTTVAEVAVMTITPCACLLLRDILLLVFGLRSLPLWPRVVLDFSLVVVPAILMDTVLSHVTSAVSIILFCAAFVSCVFALLYKKNANLAGDFNKVLNMEMESQRPFLNYTRALMNISTAILILGVDFPAFPRRFAKTETFGTGYMDIGVGCFVISNALVSPESRGRSNPCQSAKEFVHRAIRSVQSSLPLLVFGFGRLIAVKGTDYHEHVTEYGVHWNFFFTLAIVKVASTALLCICPVRLSTAVAVLFMSAYQYALSNMGLTDYILHGRDGSGSRQGLLDANREGILSSFGYIALYLIGVQLGSLIFSKKKQTFMDWGKTFLLLLLISAVSYISQSLSSTMLQPTSRRMANITFVFWIVGLSVQVMWSCLAVDLASTAISALVIADRKKIDVPSTEAQLLSVPGLKSATPCMLHAVNANGLFYFLLSNVMTGVVNMSIPAHHMSAAVAVSALLLYTFVLSGVIVYMDKKKIYTKFW
;
A
#
# COMPACT_ATOMS: atom_id res chain seq x y z
N MET A 1 26.90 24.50 2.01
CA MET A 1 26.38 23.14 1.72
C MET A 1 26.70 22.13 2.83
N ALA A 2 27.93 22.01 3.32
CA ALA A 2 28.26 21.04 4.38
C ALA A 2 27.52 21.24 5.73
N SER A 3 27.29 22.49 6.18
CA SER A 3 26.52 22.78 7.42
C SER A 3 25.04 22.41 7.26
N TYR A 4 24.39 22.91 6.21
CA TYR A 4 22.99 22.60 5.86
C TYR A 4 22.74 21.09 5.72
N LYS A 5 23.71 20.35 5.18
CA LYS A 5 23.66 18.90 5.05
C LYS A 5 23.63 18.20 6.42
N LYS A 6 24.55 18.56 7.32
CA LYS A 6 24.62 17.99 8.67
C LYS A 6 23.39 18.34 9.52
N GLU A 7 22.85 19.54 9.35
CA GLU A 7 21.61 19.98 10.01
C GLU A 7 20.40 19.17 9.55
N HIS A 8 20.27 18.92 8.24
CA HIS A 8 19.21 18.07 7.70
C HIS A 8 19.31 16.61 8.20
N GLU A 9 20.52 16.06 8.29
CA GLU A 9 20.75 14.71 8.82
C GLU A 9 20.31 14.60 10.28
N GLN A 10 20.74 15.54 11.12
CA GLN A 10 20.33 15.60 12.53
C GLN A 10 18.81 15.72 12.68
N PHE A 11 18.18 16.49 11.78
CA PHE A 11 16.74 16.70 11.77
C PHE A 11 15.91 15.44 11.43
N VAL A 12 16.48 14.46 10.72
CA VAL A 12 15.77 13.23 10.30
C VAL A 12 16.17 12.00 11.14
N SER A 13 17.24 12.08 11.94
CA SER A 13 17.77 11.01 12.80
C SER A 13 17.17 10.95 14.22
N GLY A 14 17.32 9.81 14.92
CA GLY A 14 17.08 9.67 16.36
C GLY A 14 15.64 9.40 16.79
N HIS A 15 14.78 8.91 15.89
CA HIS A 15 13.35 8.79 16.14
C HIS A 15 12.93 7.37 16.57
N ASN A 16 12.19 7.27 17.68
CA ASN A 16 11.63 6.02 18.22
C ASN A 16 10.25 5.66 17.65
N GLY A 17 9.76 6.42 16.65
CA GLY A 17 8.49 6.19 15.97
C GLY A 17 7.27 6.61 16.81
N THR A 18 6.13 6.01 16.49
CA THR A 18 4.86 6.13 17.20
C THR A 18 4.28 4.75 17.53
N THR A 19 3.03 4.66 17.97
CA THR A 19 2.33 3.41 18.28
C THR A 19 1.78 2.72 17.02
N VAL A 20 1.69 1.39 17.07
CA VAL A 20 1.03 0.57 16.04
C VAL A 20 -0.41 1.02 15.79
N ALA A 21 -1.12 1.40 16.86
CA ALA A 21 -2.52 1.86 16.79
C ALA A 21 -2.65 3.18 16.03
N GLU A 22 -1.75 4.15 16.26
CA GLU A 22 -1.79 5.41 15.52
C GLU A 22 -1.58 5.16 14.01
N VAL A 23 -0.61 4.33 13.63
CA VAL A 23 -0.39 3.97 12.22
C VAL A 23 -1.60 3.24 11.61
N ALA A 24 -2.25 2.38 12.38
CA ALA A 24 -3.49 1.72 11.96
C ALA A 24 -4.64 2.73 11.72
N VAL A 25 -4.78 3.74 12.56
CA VAL A 25 -5.77 4.83 12.38
C VAL A 25 -5.45 5.66 11.13
N MET A 26 -4.17 6.02 10.94
CA MET A 26 -3.73 6.78 9.76
C MET A 26 -4.03 6.04 8.45
N THR A 27 -3.83 4.72 8.41
CA THR A 27 -4.03 3.92 7.20
C THR A 27 -5.49 3.61 6.87
N ILE A 28 -6.39 3.57 7.86
CA ILE A 28 -7.82 3.32 7.63
C ILE A 28 -8.60 4.59 7.29
N THR A 29 -8.14 5.75 7.76
CA THR A 29 -8.85 7.03 7.59
C THR A 29 -9.16 7.39 6.13
N PRO A 30 -8.25 7.18 5.15
CA PRO A 30 -8.56 7.45 3.75
C PRO A 30 -9.76 6.64 3.22
N CYS A 31 -10.09 5.48 3.81
CA CYS A 31 -11.27 4.70 3.42
C CYS A 31 -12.59 5.41 3.79
N ALA A 32 -12.62 6.17 4.89
CA ALA A 32 -13.78 7.01 5.24
C ALA A 32 -13.98 8.11 4.17
N CYS A 33 -12.89 8.74 3.74
CA CYS A 33 -12.90 9.72 2.67
C CYS A 33 -13.36 9.13 1.33
N LEU A 34 -12.93 7.91 0.99
CA LEU A 34 -13.39 7.20 -0.21
C LEU A 34 -14.89 6.94 -0.17
N LEU A 35 -15.42 6.49 0.96
CA LEU A 35 -16.86 6.24 1.13
C LEU A 35 -17.67 7.54 0.98
N LEU A 36 -17.24 8.62 1.63
CA LEU A 36 -17.83 9.95 1.47
C LEU A 36 -17.87 10.37 0.00
N ARG A 37 -16.73 10.23 -0.69
CA ARG A 37 -16.60 10.54 -2.12
C ARG A 37 -17.56 9.71 -2.97
N ASP A 38 -17.67 8.41 -2.73
CA ASP A 38 -18.53 7.51 -3.52
C ASP A 38 -20.02 7.83 -3.31
N ILE A 39 -20.41 8.17 -2.08
CA ILE A 39 -21.79 8.60 -1.76
C ILE A 39 -22.11 9.95 -2.40
N LEU A 40 -21.21 10.94 -2.31
CA LEU A 40 -21.40 12.25 -2.94
C LEU A 40 -21.59 12.12 -4.45
N LEU A 41 -20.75 11.31 -5.11
CA LEU A 41 -20.88 11.03 -6.55
C LEU A 41 -22.22 10.37 -6.90
N LEU A 42 -22.71 9.48 -6.05
CA LEU A 42 -23.95 8.75 -6.25
C LEU A 42 -25.20 9.62 -6.02
N VAL A 43 -25.29 10.28 -4.87
CA VAL A 43 -26.48 11.03 -4.44
C VAL A 43 -26.69 12.27 -5.30
N PHE A 44 -25.63 13.04 -5.54
CA PHE A 44 -25.70 14.27 -6.34
C PHE A 44 -25.60 14.03 -7.85
N GLY A 45 -25.54 12.78 -8.30
CA GLY A 45 -25.45 12.45 -9.74
C GLY A 45 -24.19 12.96 -10.42
N LEU A 46 -23.14 13.30 -9.67
CA LEU A 46 -21.88 13.85 -10.17
C LEU A 46 -21.02 12.85 -10.95
N ARG A 47 -21.52 11.62 -11.18
CA ARG A 47 -20.88 10.62 -12.05
C ARG A 47 -20.72 11.10 -13.50
N SER A 48 -21.56 12.03 -13.96
CA SER A 48 -21.49 12.62 -15.31
C SER A 48 -20.48 13.77 -15.43
N LEU A 49 -19.81 14.16 -14.35
CA LEU A 49 -18.79 15.21 -14.40
C LEU A 49 -17.69 14.86 -15.40
N PRO A 50 -17.15 15.85 -16.12
CA PRO A 50 -15.98 15.64 -16.96
C PRO A 50 -14.76 15.24 -16.11
N LEU A 51 -13.74 14.70 -16.78
CA LEU A 51 -12.58 14.09 -16.12
C LEU A 51 -11.92 15.01 -15.07
N TRP A 52 -11.62 16.26 -15.43
CA TRP A 52 -10.81 17.14 -14.58
C TRP A 52 -11.54 17.60 -13.30
N PRO A 53 -12.80 18.06 -13.32
CA PRO A 53 -13.55 18.32 -12.09
C PRO A 53 -13.68 17.10 -11.18
N ARG A 54 -13.80 15.89 -11.75
CA ARG A 54 -13.81 14.66 -10.96
C ARG A 54 -12.46 14.38 -10.29
N VAL A 55 -11.34 14.64 -10.98
CA VAL A 55 -10.01 14.55 -10.40
C VAL A 55 -9.83 15.55 -9.27
N VAL A 56 -10.31 16.79 -9.43
CA VAL A 56 -10.28 17.81 -8.37
C VAL A 56 -11.11 17.36 -7.16
N LEU A 57 -12.29 16.76 -7.39
CA LEU A 57 -13.11 16.19 -6.31
C LEU A 57 -12.37 15.04 -5.59
N ASP A 58 -11.80 14.10 -6.34
CA ASP A 58 -11.03 12.97 -5.79
C ASP A 58 -9.83 13.47 -4.97
N PHE A 59 -9.10 14.46 -5.51
CA PHE A 59 -7.96 15.09 -4.84
C PHE A 59 -8.40 15.78 -3.54
N SER A 60 -9.47 16.58 -3.60
CA SER A 60 -9.97 17.36 -2.46
C SER A 60 -10.49 16.47 -1.32
N LEU A 61 -11.13 15.35 -1.65
CA LEU A 61 -11.72 14.47 -0.63
C LEU A 61 -10.74 13.43 -0.11
N VAL A 62 -9.78 12.95 -0.91
CA VAL A 62 -8.89 11.84 -0.52
C VAL A 62 -7.49 12.33 -0.18
N VAL A 63 -6.89 13.19 -1.01
CA VAL A 63 -5.48 13.58 -0.89
C VAL A 63 -5.30 14.71 0.11
N VAL A 64 -6.17 15.73 0.08
CA VAL A 64 -6.07 16.89 0.99
C VAL A 64 -6.20 16.47 2.46
N PRO A 65 -7.20 15.66 2.88
CA PRO A 65 -7.30 15.24 4.27
C PRO A 65 -6.11 14.39 4.72
N ALA A 66 -5.55 13.57 3.82
CA ALA A 66 -4.33 12.80 4.12
C ALA A 66 -3.13 13.73 4.40
N ILE A 67 -2.90 14.74 3.56
CA ILE A 67 -1.82 15.72 3.78
C ILE A 67 -2.01 16.47 5.10
N LEU A 68 -3.24 16.89 5.42
CA LEU A 68 -3.52 17.61 6.66
C LEU A 68 -3.28 16.73 7.89
N MET A 69 -3.70 15.46 7.84
CA MET A 69 -3.45 14.46 8.89
C MET A 69 -1.96 14.17 9.08
N ASP A 70 -1.20 14.09 7.99
CA ASP A 70 0.25 13.84 8.00
C ASP A 70 1.06 15.08 8.44
N THR A 71 0.43 16.25 8.59
CA THR A 71 1.10 17.52 8.92
C THR A 71 0.43 18.23 10.11
N VAL A 72 -0.40 19.24 9.83
CA VAL A 72 -0.94 20.17 10.82
C VAL A 72 -1.97 19.56 11.77
N LEU A 73 -2.70 18.53 11.34
CA LEU A 73 -3.70 17.82 12.16
C LEU A 73 -3.14 16.58 12.84
N SER A 74 -1.84 16.35 12.75
CA SER A 74 -1.19 15.17 13.31
C SER A 74 -1.37 15.01 14.83
N HIS A 75 -1.57 16.08 15.59
CA HIS A 75 -1.82 15.99 17.03
C HIS A 75 -3.20 15.45 17.39
N VAL A 76 -4.15 15.46 16.44
CA VAL A 76 -5.56 15.11 16.66
C VAL A 76 -6.05 14.06 15.66
N THR A 77 -5.16 13.20 15.17
CA THR A 77 -5.43 12.17 14.15
C THR A 77 -6.65 11.33 14.48
N SER A 78 -6.71 10.74 15.68
CA SER A 78 -7.86 9.93 16.12
C SER A 78 -9.19 10.68 16.09
N ALA A 79 -9.21 11.95 16.49
CA ALA A 79 -10.43 12.75 16.50
C ALA A 79 -10.91 13.04 15.07
N VAL A 80 -9.99 13.41 14.17
CA VAL A 80 -10.30 13.64 12.74
C VAL A 80 -10.80 12.36 12.08
N SER A 81 -10.17 11.21 12.37
CA SER A 81 -10.63 9.91 11.87
C SER A 81 -12.06 9.59 12.32
N ILE A 82 -12.38 9.77 13.61
CA ILE A 82 -13.73 9.56 14.14
C ILE A 82 -14.73 10.47 13.42
N ILE A 83 -14.42 11.75 13.26
CA ILE A 83 -15.29 12.71 12.57
C ILE A 83 -15.55 12.26 11.12
N LEU A 84 -14.53 11.84 10.39
CA LEU A 84 -14.66 11.38 9.00
C LEU A 84 -15.49 10.09 8.88
N PHE A 85 -15.31 9.13 9.80
CA PHE A 85 -16.15 7.92 9.83
C PHE A 85 -17.59 8.22 10.21
N CYS A 86 -17.83 9.12 11.17
CA CYS A 86 -19.17 9.59 11.53
C CYS A 86 -19.82 10.29 10.33
N ALA A 87 -19.09 11.18 9.64
CA ALA A 87 -19.60 11.84 8.43
C ALA A 87 -19.93 10.84 7.32
N ALA A 88 -19.09 9.82 7.11
CA ALA A 88 -19.33 8.75 6.15
C ALA A 88 -20.60 7.96 6.51
N PHE A 89 -20.77 7.60 7.79
CA PHE A 89 -21.95 6.90 8.29
C PHE A 89 -23.23 7.73 8.11
N VAL A 90 -23.20 9.01 8.52
CA VAL A 90 -24.34 9.93 8.32
C VAL A 90 -24.68 10.06 6.83
N SER A 91 -23.67 10.15 5.96
CA SER A 91 -23.87 10.21 4.51
C SER A 91 -24.50 8.93 3.97
N CYS A 92 -24.13 7.74 4.47
CA CYS A 92 -24.79 6.48 4.13
C CYS A 92 -26.26 6.50 4.52
N VAL A 93 -26.55 6.90 5.76
CA VAL A 93 -27.93 6.99 6.28
C VAL A 93 -28.74 7.98 5.43
N PHE A 94 -28.21 9.16 5.15
CA PHE A 94 -28.86 10.15 4.28
C PHE A 94 -29.15 9.59 2.89
N ALA A 95 -28.20 8.90 2.26
CA ALA A 95 -28.39 8.27 0.95
C ALA A 95 -29.51 7.21 0.96
N LEU A 96 -29.66 6.47 2.05
CA LEU A 96 -30.74 5.48 2.22
C LEU A 96 -32.09 6.16 2.50
N LEU A 97 -32.13 7.22 3.30
CA LEU A 97 -33.34 7.99 3.63
C LEU A 97 -33.86 8.81 2.44
N TYR A 98 -32.98 9.22 1.52
CA TYR A 98 -33.37 9.89 0.28
C TYR A 98 -34.33 9.05 -0.58
N LYS A 99 -34.41 7.74 -0.31
CA LYS A 99 -35.35 6.81 -0.97
C LYS A 99 -36.79 7.08 -0.51
N LYS A 100 -37.62 7.61 -1.41
CA LYS A 100 -39.00 8.05 -1.10
C LYS A 100 -40.05 6.92 -0.99
N ASN A 101 -39.75 5.66 -1.36
CA ASN A 101 -40.72 4.54 -1.33
C ASN A 101 -40.05 3.14 -1.43
N ALA A 102 -39.74 2.47 -0.32
CA ALA A 102 -38.96 1.23 -0.36
C ALA A 102 -39.42 0.12 0.58
N ASN A 103 -39.69 -1.07 0.03
CA ASN A 103 -39.63 -2.32 0.77
C ASN A 103 -38.16 -2.73 0.97
N LEU A 104 -37.50 -2.13 1.98
CA LEU A 104 -36.07 -2.32 2.27
C LEU A 104 -35.67 -3.79 2.41
N ALA A 105 -36.50 -4.61 3.05
CA ALA A 105 -36.21 -6.02 3.32
C ALA A 105 -36.15 -6.89 2.05
N GLY A 106 -37.07 -6.66 1.09
CA GLY A 106 -37.10 -7.39 -0.17
C GLY A 106 -35.95 -7.01 -1.11
N ASP A 107 -35.57 -5.74 -1.12
CA ASP A 107 -34.44 -5.26 -1.91
C ASP A 107 -33.10 -5.74 -1.34
N PHE A 108 -32.99 -5.88 -0.01
CA PHE A 108 -31.78 -6.38 0.63
C PHE A 108 -31.43 -7.83 0.22
N ASN A 109 -32.43 -8.71 0.17
CA ASN A 109 -32.23 -10.09 -0.29
C ASN A 109 -31.77 -10.18 -1.76
N LYS A 110 -32.16 -9.21 -2.60
CA LYS A 110 -31.65 -9.11 -3.98
C LYS A 110 -30.18 -8.67 -4.00
N VAL A 111 -29.79 -7.71 -3.16
CA VAL A 111 -28.40 -7.24 -3.04
C VAL A 111 -27.49 -8.38 -2.58
N LEU A 112 -27.90 -9.17 -1.58
CA LEU A 112 -27.08 -10.27 -1.03
C LEU A 112 -26.71 -11.32 -2.09
N ASN A 113 -27.61 -11.57 -3.04
CA ASN A 113 -27.43 -12.56 -4.10
C ASN A 113 -26.88 -11.96 -5.41
N MET A 114 -26.64 -10.64 -5.45
CA MET A 114 -26.11 -9.97 -6.63
C MET A 114 -24.70 -10.47 -6.95
N GLU A 115 -24.48 -10.89 -8.19
CA GLU A 115 -23.13 -11.16 -8.69
C GLU A 115 -22.36 -9.83 -8.77
N MET A 116 -21.22 -9.74 -8.07
CA MET A 116 -20.33 -8.59 -8.23
C MET A 116 -19.40 -8.82 -9.41
N GLU A 117 -19.12 -7.76 -10.19
CA GLU A 117 -18.23 -7.83 -11.35
C GLU A 117 -16.85 -8.42 -11.00
N SER A 118 -16.19 -8.98 -12.03
CA SER A 118 -14.88 -9.63 -11.90
C SER A 118 -13.73 -8.66 -11.63
N GLN A 119 -13.86 -7.39 -12.03
CA GLN A 119 -12.92 -6.35 -11.64
C GLN A 119 -13.11 -6.06 -10.15
N ARG A 120 -12.01 -5.89 -9.41
CA ARG A 120 -12.02 -5.76 -7.94
C ARG A 120 -11.65 -4.33 -7.54
N PRO A 121 -12.61 -3.39 -7.44
CA PRO A 121 -12.35 -1.99 -7.12
C PRO A 121 -11.53 -1.80 -5.83
N PHE A 122 -11.81 -2.58 -4.79
CA PHE A 122 -11.09 -2.47 -3.51
C PHE A 122 -9.57 -2.70 -3.62
N LEU A 123 -9.12 -3.55 -4.55
CA LEU A 123 -7.69 -3.77 -4.80
C LEU A 123 -7.04 -2.56 -5.48
N ASN A 124 -7.78 -1.90 -6.38
CA ASN A 124 -7.31 -0.65 -6.98
C ASN A 124 -7.18 0.43 -5.91
N TYR A 125 -8.16 0.55 -5.01
CA TYR A 125 -8.12 1.51 -3.90
C TYR A 125 -6.95 1.24 -2.95
N THR A 126 -6.77 -0.01 -2.51
CA THR A 126 -5.67 -0.41 -1.62
C THR A 126 -4.32 0.01 -2.20
N ARG A 127 -4.08 -0.31 -3.49
CA ARG A 127 -2.80 -0.01 -4.16
C ARG A 127 -2.62 1.47 -4.47
N ALA A 128 -3.70 2.18 -4.80
CA ALA A 128 -3.65 3.62 -5.07
C ALA A 128 -3.37 4.42 -3.79
N LEU A 129 -4.06 4.11 -2.69
CA LEU A 129 -3.84 4.74 -1.38
C LEU A 129 -2.41 4.54 -0.91
N MET A 130 -1.86 3.33 -1.04
CA MET A 130 -0.46 3.06 -0.70
C MET A 130 0.52 3.96 -1.48
N ASN A 131 0.31 4.15 -2.79
CA ASN A 131 1.17 5.00 -3.61
C ASN A 131 1.01 6.49 -3.28
N ILE A 132 -0.22 6.96 -3.06
CA ILE A 132 -0.52 8.35 -2.68
C ILE A 132 0.11 8.66 -1.31
N SER A 133 -0.14 7.84 -0.30
CA SER A 133 0.48 7.98 1.02
C SER A 133 1.99 7.96 0.92
N THR A 134 2.58 7.03 0.17
CA THR A 134 4.03 6.99 -0.03
C THR A 134 4.55 8.32 -0.61
N ALA A 135 3.91 8.86 -1.64
CA ALA A 135 4.33 10.13 -2.23
C ALA A 135 4.26 11.31 -1.25
N ILE A 136 3.21 11.37 -0.41
CA ILE A 136 3.08 12.39 0.64
C ILE A 136 4.23 12.25 1.64
N LEU A 137 4.49 11.03 2.13
CA LEU A 137 5.47 10.79 3.20
C LEU A 137 6.91 11.04 2.75
N ILE A 138 7.29 10.65 1.52
CA ILE A 138 8.69 10.80 1.06
C ILE A 138 9.11 12.25 0.88
N LEU A 139 8.18 13.16 0.58
CA LEU A 139 8.45 14.61 0.55
C LEU A 139 8.14 15.27 1.90
N GLY A 140 7.10 14.81 2.59
CA GLY A 140 6.64 15.38 3.85
C GLY A 140 7.73 15.37 4.91
N VAL A 141 8.49 14.27 5.02
CA VAL A 141 9.56 14.12 6.02
C VAL A 141 10.60 15.24 5.99
N ASP A 142 10.79 15.91 4.87
CA ASP A 142 11.78 16.98 4.74
C ASP A 142 11.33 18.31 5.37
N PHE A 143 10.02 18.44 5.67
CA PHE A 143 9.42 19.65 6.24
C PHE A 143 9.21 19.56 7.76
N PRO A 144 9.42 20.64 8.54
CA PRO A 144 9.14 20.70 9.98
C PRO A 144 7.69 20.39 10.36
N ALA A 145 6.76 20.68 9.46
CA ALA A 145 5.34 20.39 9.64
C ALA A 145 5.03 18.89 9.74
N PHE A 146 5.90 18.03 9.18
CA PHE A 146 5.75 16.60 9.27
C PHE A 146 6.26 16.09 10.63
N PRO A 147 5.41 15.42 11.42
CA PRO A 147 5.77 14.92 12.74
C PRO A 147 6.90 13.90 12.65
N ARG A 148 7.93 14.15 13.43
CA ARG A 148 9.10 13.27 13.51
C ARG A 148 8.77 11.84 13.98
N ARG A 149 7.69 11.66 14.76
CA ARG A 149 7.21 10.33 15.19
C ARG A 149 6.71 9.45 14.04
N PHE A 150 6.40 10.05 12.88
CA PHE A 150 6.01 9.31 11.67
C PHE A 150 7.19 8.96 10.77
N ALA A 151 8.36 9.54 11.01
CA ALA A 151 9.58 9.24 10.28
C ALA A 151 10.04 7.79 10.52
N LYS A 152 10.99 7.34 9.69
CA LYS A 152 11.56 5.99 9.82
C LYS A 152 12.25 5.84 11.17
N THR A 153 12.06 4.68 11.79
CA THR A 153 12.81 4.32 12.98
C THR A 153 14.21 3.81 12.62
N GLU A 154 15.18 4.07 13.49
CA GLU A 154 16.59 3.72 13.22
C GLU A 154 16.86 2.23 13.40
N THR A 155 16.38 1.67 14.51
CA THR A 155 16.62 0.25 14.84
C THR A 155 15.35 -0.45 15.25
N PHE A 156 14.67 0.08 16.27
CA PHE A 156 13.41 -0.47 16.79
C PHE A 156 12.34 0.61 16.87
N GLY A 157 11.09 0.20 16.74
CA GLY A 157 9.92 1.06 16.85
C GLY A 157 9.00 0.95 15.63
N THR A 158 8.01 1.84 15.57
CA THR A 158 6.99 1.83 14.52
C THR A 158 6.70 3.23 14.00
N GLY A 159 7.31 3.63 12.87
CA GLY A 159 6.97 4.87 12.16
C GLY A 159 5.94 4.64 11.04
N TYR A 160 5.23 5.67 10.61
CA TYR A 160 4.33 5.57 9.45
C TYR A 160 5.13 5.30 8.16
N MET A 161 6.34 5.87 8.04
CA MET A 161 7.23 5.59 6.92
C MET A 161 7.82 4.16 6.93
N ASP A 162 7.77 3.45 8.06
CA ASP A 162 8.37 2.12 8.16
C ASP A 162 7.56 1.04 7.43
N ILE A 163 6.28 1.31 7.15
CA ILE A 163 5.37 0.34 6.53
C ILE A 163 5.63 0.16 5.03
N GLY A 164 6.20 1.17 4.38
CA GLY A 164 6.17 1.32 2.92
C GLY A 164 6.70 0.08 2.19
N VAL A 165 7.91 -0.36 2.55
CA VAL A 165 8.57 -1.50 1.89
C VAL A 165 7.73 -2.77 2.00
N GLY A 166 7.26 -3.06 3.20
CA GLY A 166 6.45 -4.24 3.47
C GLY A 166 5.12 -4.23 2.72
N CYS A 167 4.43 -3.09 2.70
CA CYS A 167 3.18 -2.92 1.96
C CYS A 167 3.40 -3.07 0.44
N PHE A 168 4.48 -2.52 -0.13
CA PHE A 168 4.82 -2.72 -1.54
C PHE A 168 5.07 -4.20 -1.86
N VAL A 169 5.80 -4.92 -1.01
CA VAL A 169 6.05 -6.37 -1.18
C VAL A 169 4.74 -7.16 -1.20
N ILE A 170 3.86 -6.96 -0.21
CA ILE A 170 2.55 -7.63 -0.17
C ILE A 170 1.70 -7.25 -1.38
N SER A 171 1.65 -5.97 -1.73
CA SER A 171 0.89 -5.45 -2.85
C SER A 171 1.27 -6.14 -4.17
N ASN A 172 2.55 -6.43 -4.38
CA ASN A 172 3.03 -7.15 -5.58
C ASN A 172 2.68 -8.60 -5.60
N ALA A 173 2.96 -9.26 -4.49
CA ALA A 173 2.64 -10.65 -4.30
C ALA A 173 1.14 -10.89 -4.53
N LEU A 174 0.30 -9.96 -4.07
CA LEU A 174 -1.15 -10.01 -4.20
C LEU A 174 -1.59 -10.12 -5.65
N VAL A 175 -1.00 -9.38 -6.59
CA VAL A 175 -1.40 -9.36 -8.01
C VAL A 175 -0.50 -10.20 -8.92
N SER A 176 0.42 -10.96 -8.33
CA SER A 176 1.38 -11.81 -9.03
C SER A 176 0.70 -12.88 -9.92
N PRO A 177 1.37 -13.38 -10.98
CA PRO A 177 0.86 -14.51 -11.74
C PRO A 177 0.57 -15.76 -10.88
N GLU A 178 1.38 -15.99 -9.86
CA GLU A 178 1.28 -17.10 -8.91
C GLU A 178 0.01 -17.00 -8.06
N SER A 179 -0.32 -15.81 -7.55
CA SER A 179 -1.55 -15.60 -6.77
C SER A 179 -2.82 -15.75 -7.61
N ARG A 180 -2.73 -15.53 -8.93
CA ARG A 180 -3.85 -15.68 -9.88
C ARG A 180 -4.06 -17.10 -10.37
N GLY A 181 -3.35 -18.09 -9.79
CA GLY A 181 -3.43 -19.49 -10.21
C GLY A 181 -2.91 -19.74 -11.62
N ARG A 182 -2.04 -18.85 -12.15
CA ARG A 182 -1.45 -18.98 -13.48
C ARG A 182 -0.07 -19.64 -13.47
N SER A 183 0.35 -20.17 -12.32
CA SER A 183 1.66 -20.78 -12.12
C SER A 183 1.54 -22.04 -11.27
N ASN A 184 1.98 -23.17 -11.82
CA ASN A 184 2.12 -24.45 -11.10
C ASN A 184 3.59 -24.67 -10.70
N PRO A 185 3.90 -25.53 -9.72
CA PRO A 185 5.28 -25.93 -9.44
C PRO A 185 5.99 -26.43 -10.71
N CYS A 186 7.30 -26.18 -10.79
CA CYS A 186 8.11 -26.65 -11.91
C CYS A 186 8.24 -28.17 -11.87
N GLN A 187 8.11 -28.80 -13.03
CA GLN A 187 8.24 -30.26 -13.16
C GLN A 187 9.65 -30.68 -13.57
N SER A 188 10.48 -29.74 -14.04
CA SER A 188 11.84 -30.00 -14.52
C SER A 188 12.80 -28.87 -14.14
N ALA A 189 14.09 -29.21 -13.96
CA ALA A 189 15.15 -28.23 -13.74
C ALA A 189 15.25 -27.20 -14.87
N LYS A 190 14.98 -27.60 -16.13
CA LYS A 190 14.95 -26.67 -17.27
C LYS A 190 13.85 -25.63 -17.13
N GLU A 191 12.70 -26.03 -16.60
CA GLU A 191 11.58 -25.11 -16.35
C GLU A 191 11.89 -24.16 -15.19
N PHE A 192 12.53 -24.66 -14.13
CA PHE A 192 13.03 -23.83 -13.03
C PHE A 192 13.98 -22.74 -13.52
N VAL A 193 15.01 -23.12 -14.30
CA VAL A 193 15.98 -22.16 -14.86
C VAL A 193 15.28 -21.15 -15.77
N HIS A 194 14.37 -21.60 -16.64
CA HIS A 194 13.61 -20.71 -17.53
C HIS A 194 12.78 -19.68 -16.76
N ARG A 195 12.09 -20.11 -15.70
CA ARG A 195 11.29 -19.19 -14.86
C ARG A 195 12.15 -18.26 -14.03
N ALA A 196 13.30 -18.73 -13.52
CA ALA A 196 14.25 -17.89 -12.81
C ALA A 196 14.80 -16.79 -13.73
N ILE A 197 15.22 -17.14 -14.95
CA ILE A 197 15.67 -16.16 -15.96
C ILE A 197 14.55 -15.17 -16.30
N ARG A 198 13.33 -15.65 -16.54
CA ARG A 198 12.18 -14.78 -16.80
C ARG A 198 11.89 -13.85 -15.62
N SER A 199 12.03 -14.32 -14.38
CA SER A 199 11.84 -13.50 -13.18
C SER A 199 12.90 -12.40 -13.09
N VAL A 200 14.17 -12.72 -13.36
CA VAL A 200 15.27 -11.73 -13.45
C VAL A 200 15.00 -10.72 -14.57
N GLN A 201 14.63 -11.17 -15.76
CA GLN A 201 14.28 -10.28 -16.89
C GLN A 201 13.14 -9.33 -16.53
N SER A 202 12.09 -9.84 -15.87
CA SER A 202 10.96 -9.03 -15.42
C SER A 202 11.31 -8.09 -14.25
N SER A 203 12.48 -8.26 -13.63
CA SER A 203 13.01 -7.42 -12.55
C SER A 203 14.09 -6.45 -13.03
N LEU A 204 14.49 -6.50 -14.31
CA LEU A 204 15.47 -5.59 -14.89
C LEU A 204 15.14 -4.10 -14.69
N PRO A 205 13.88 -3.63 -14.83
CA PRO A 205 13.56 -2.23 -14.53
C PRO A 205 13.94 -1.84 -13.10
N LEU A 206 13.65 -2.71 -12.11
CA LEU A 206 14.03 -2.46 -10.71
C LEU A 206 15.55 -2.40 -10.55
N LEU A 207 16.30 -3.28 -11.22
CA LEU A 207 17.76 -3.24 -11.20
C LEU A 207 18.29 -1.95 -11.82
N VAL A 208 17.75 -1.52 -12.97
CA VAL A 208 18.13 -0.24 -13.60
C VAL A 208 17.85 0.93 -12.67
N PHE A 209 16.70 0.97 -11.98
CA PHE A 209 16.42 2.01 -10.99
C PHE A 209 17.32 1.90 -9.76
N GLY A 210 17.66 0.70 -9.33
CA GLY A 210 18.60 0.46 -8.24
C GLY A 210 19.98 1.01 -8.55
N PHE A 211 20.52 0.72 -9.75
CA PHE A 211 21.80 1.27 -10.20
C PHE A 211 21.72 2.77 -10.46
N GLY A 212 20.64 3.26 -11.08
CA GLY A 212 20.42 4.69 -11.32
C GLY A 212 20.39 5.49 -10.03
N ARG A 213 19.68 4.99 -8.99
CA ARG A 213 19.69 5.59 -7.66
C ARG A 213 21.09 5.57 -7.04
N LEU A 214 21.80 4.44 -7.11
CA LEU A 214 23.15 4.34 -6.58
C LEU A 214 24.10 5.37 -7.22
N ILE A 215 24.07 5.47 -8.55
CA ILE A 215 24.89 6.44 -9.30
C ILE A 215 24.49 7.87 -8.94
N ALA A 216 23.19 8.17 -8.92
CA ALA A 216 22.70 9.51 -8.59
C ALA A 216 23.12 9.93 -7.19
N VAL A 217 22.96 9.06 -6.19
CA VAL A 217 23.28 9.42 -4.81
C VAL A 217 24.78 9.52 -4.58
N LYS A 218 25.58 8.57 -5.09
CA LYS A 218 27.04 8.65 -5.03
C LYS A 218 27.62 9.81 -5.84
N GLY A 219 26.99 10.18 -6.95
CA GLY A 219 27.44 11.27 -7.82
C GLY A 219 27.01 12.67 -7.37
N THR A 220 25.98 12.77 -6.53
CA THR A 220 25.47 14.06 -6.00
C THR A 220 25.91 14.34 -4.56
N ASP A 221 26.73 13.45 -3.96
CA ASP A 221 27.07 13.47 -2.54
C ASP A 221 25.84 13.62 -1.61
N TYR A 222 24.68 13.13 -2.06
CA TYR A 222 23.46 13.15 -1.27
C TYR A 222 23.60 12.14 -0.10
N HIS A 223 23.06 12.47 1.07
CA HIS A 223 23.26 11.62 2.24
C HIS A 223 22.51 10.29 2.11
N GLU A 224 23.24 9.19 2.28
CA GLU A 224 22.65 7.85 2.40
C GLU A 224 22.61 7.49 3.88
N HIS A 225 21.40 7.25 4.40
CA HIS A 225 21.27 6.53 5.66
C HIS A 225 21.71 5.07 5.44
N VAL A 226 23.01 4.82 5.60
CA VAL A 226 23.65 3.51 5.42
C VAL A 226 22.98 2.44 6.29
N THR A 227 22.43 2.85 7.44
CA THR A 227 21.67 1.98 8.35
C THR A 227 20.34 1.49 7.79
N GLU A 228 19.81 2.06 6.70
CA GLU A 228 18.57 1.58 6.09
C GLU A 228 18.76 0.30 5.28
N TYR A 229 19.77 0.26 4.41
CA TYR A 229 19.98 -0.83 3.46
C TYR A 229 21.44 -1.24 3.32
N GLY A 230 22.38 -0.33 3.57
CA GLY A 230 23.79 -0.53 3.30
C GLY A 230 24.41 0.63 2.52
N VAL A 231 25.68 0.46 2.17
CA VAL A 231 26.49 1.47 1.47
C VAL A 231 26.15 1.54 -0.02
N HIS A 232 25.78 0.40 -0.63
CA HIS A 232 25.48 0.28 -2.06
C HIS A 232 24.07 -0.24 -2.32
N TRP A 233 23.43 -0.80 -1.30
CA TRP A 233 22.12 -1.41 -1.40
C TRP A 233 21.01 -0.37 -1.26
N ASN A 234 19.88 -0.64 -1.91
CA ASN A 234 18.70 0.20 -1.79
C ASN A 234 17.42 -0.60 -1.97
N PHE A 235 16.30 0.08 -1.75
CA PHE A 235 14.94 -0.46 -1.86
C PHE A 235 14.68 -1.28 -3.14
N PHE A 236 15.16 -0.82 -4.31
CA PHE A 236 14.90 -1.50 -5.57
C PHE A 236 15.62 -2.84 -5.67
N PHE A 237 16.85 -2.93 -5.14
CA PHE A 237 17.60 -4.18 -5.08
C PHE A 237 16.93 -5.20 -4.16
N THR A 238 16.45 -4.76 -2.99
CA THR A 238 15.64 -5.62 -2.10
C THR A 238 14.39 -6.15 -2.80
N LEU A 239 13.62 -5.30 -3.49
CA LEU A 239 12.43 -5.75 -4.24
C LEU A 239 12.78 -6.76 -5.35
N ALA A 240 13.87 -6.52 -6.09
CA ALA A 240 14.31 -7.41 -7.16
C ALA A 240 14.67 -8.81 -6.62
N ILE A 241 15.45 -8.87 -5.53
CA ILE A 241 15.86 -10.14 -4.92
C ILE A 241 14.68 -10.87 -4.30
N VAL A 242 13.81 -10.16 -3.58
CA VAL A 242 12.59 -10.75 -3.00
C VAL A 242 11.74 -11.36 -4.11
N LYS A 243 11.52 -10.65 -5.22
CA LYS A 243 10.75 -11.17 -6.36
C LYS A 243 11.39 -12.43 -6.95
N VAL A 244 12.69 -12.39 -7.25
CA VAL A 244 13.40 -13.54 -7.87
C VAL A 244 13.44 -14.74 -6.93
N ALA A 245 13.80 -14.54 -5.66
CA ALA A 245 13.88 -15.60 -4.66
C ALA A 245 12.51 -16.22 -4.38
N SER A 246 11.46 -15.41 -4.22
CA SER A 246 10.10 -15.91 -4.01
C SER A 246 9.56 -16.67 -5.22
N THR A 247 9.83 -16.22 -6.46
CA THR A 247 9.47 -17.00 -7.66
C THR A 247 10.20 -18.35 -7.66
N ALA A 248 11.49 -18.39 -7.31
CA ALA A 248 12.23 -19.66 -7.21
C ALA A 248 11.64 -20.61 -6.16
N LEU A 249 11.28 -20.09 -4.98
CA LEU A 249 10.61 -20.89 -3.93
C LEU A 249 9.25 -21.42 -4.39
N LEU A 250 8.44 -20.61 -5.08
CA LEU A 250 7.14 -21.02 -5.61
C LEU A 250 7.24 -21.95 -6.83
N CYS A 251 8.42 -22.06 -7.43
CA CYS A 251 8.69 -23.12 -8.42
C CYS A 251 8.89 -24.48 -7.74
N ILE A 252 9.37 -24.50 -6.50
CA ILE A 252 9.63 -25.73 -5.74
C ILE A 252 8.39 -26.15 -4.95
N CYS A 253 7.73 -25.18 -4.28
CA CYS A 253 6.59 -25.43 -3.42
C CYS A 253 5.29 -24.91 -4.05
N PRO A 254 4.18 -25.68 -3.98
CA PRO A 254 2.88 -25.20 -4.44
C PRO A 254 2.38 -24.03 -3.60
N VAL A 255 1.63 -23.12 -4.23
CA VAL A 255 1.05 -21.92 -3.60
C VAL A 255 0.27 -22.26 -2.33
N ARG A 256 -0.42 -23.41 -2.26
CA ARG A 256 -1.18 -23.84 -1.08
C ARG A 256 -0.33 -24.00 0.18
N LEU A 257 0.97 -24.27 0.04
CA LEU A 257 1.92 -24.39 1.15
C LEU A 257 2.68 -23.09 1.43
N SER A 258 2.42 -22.02 0.67
CA SER A 258 3.18 -20.75 0.76
C SER A 258 3.16 -20.15 2.18
N THR A 259 2.04 -20.21 2.89
CA THR A 259 1.96 -19.77 4.30
C THR A 259 2.86 -20.59 5.21
N ALA A 260 2.87 -21.92 5.06
CA ALA A 260 3.71 -22.80 5.88
C ALA A 260 5.21 -22.53 5.62
N VAL A 261 5.58 -22.34 4.34
CA VAL A 261 6.94 -21.95 3.96
C VAL A 261 7.29 -20.58 4.53
N ALA A 262 6.38 -19.60 4.48
CA ALA A 262 6.60 -18.28 5.07
C ALA A 262 6.84 -18.35 6.59
N VAL A 263 6.02 -19.13 7.31
CA VAL A 263 6.16 -19.35 8.76
C VAL A 263 7.50 -20.01 9.08
N LEU A 264 7.92 -20.99 8.29
CA LEU A 264 9.23 -21.62 8.44
C LEU A 264 10.37 -20.60 8.25
N PHE A 265 10.33 -19.82 7.16
CA PHE A 265 11.35 -18.81 6.86
C PHE A 265 11.44 -17.74 7.94
N MET A 266 10.31 -17.14 8.35
CA MET A 266 10.31 -16.09 9.37
C MET A 266 10.73 -16.63 10.74
N SER A 267 10.36 -17.86 11.10
CA SER A 267 10.76 -18.50 12.36
C SER A 267 12.25 -18.84 12.38
N ALA A 268 12.76 -19.42 11.29
CA ALA A 268 14.18 -19.74 11.15
C ALA A 268 15.05 -18.47 11.17
N TYR A 269 14.61 -17.42 10.48
CA TYR A 269 15.29 -16.13 10.48
C TYR A 269 15.26 -15.47 11.86
N GLN A 270 14.11 -15.49 12.56
CA GLN A 270 14.03 -14.98 13.93
C GLN A 270 14.90 -15.78 14.89
N TYR A 271 14.97 -17.11 14.74
CA TYR A 271 15.86 -17.94 15.55
C TYR A 271 17.33 -17.53 15.34
N ALA A 272 17.74 -17.27 14.10
CA ALA A 272 19.08 -16.77 13.80
C ALA A 272 19.34 -15.38 14.41
N LEU A 273 18.36 -14.47 14.36
CA LEU A 273 18.42 -13.16 15.00
C LEU A 273 18.61 -13.24 16.51
N SER A 274 17.87 -14.13 17.17
CA SER A 274 17.84 -14.22 18.63
C SER A 274 18.97 -15.08 19.21
N ASN A 275 19.34 -16.19 18.57
CA ASN A 275 20.23 -17.19 19.16
C ASN A 275 21.59 -17.34 18.45
N MET A 276 21.74 -16.84 17.22
CA MET A 276 22.98 -17.00 16.44
C MET A 276 23.78 -15.70 16.30
N GLY A 277 23.47 -14.67 17.08
CA GLY A 277 24.16 -13.37 17.05
C GLY A 277 23.91 -12.54 15.79
N LEU A 278 22.91 -12.88 14.97
CA LEU A 278 22.66 -12.18 13.70
C LEU A 278 22.16 -10.75 13.93
N THR A 279 21.46 -10.48 15.06
CA THR A 279 21.10 -9.12 15.48
C THR A 279 22.36 -8.27 15.65
N ASP A 280 23.33 -8.74 16.43
CA ASP A 280 24.58 -8.03 16.70
C ASP A 280 25.38 -7.82 15.42
N TYR A 281 25.43 -8.81 14.54
CA TYR A 281 26.06 -8.69 13.24
C TYR A 281 25.42 -7.59 12.38
N ILE A 282 24.09 -7.51 12.31
CA ILE A 282 23.40 -6.46 11.53
C ILE A 282 23.72 -5.07 12.10
N LEU A 283 23.71 -4.91 13.42
CA LEU A 283 23.91 -3.63 14.07
C LEU A 283 25.38 -3.18 14.03
N HIS A 284 26.30 -4.06 14.41
CA HIS A 284 27.70 -3.74 14.70
C HIS A 284 28.70 -4.28 13.68
N GLY A 285 28.28 -5.10 12.72
CA GLY A 285 29.16 -5.68 11.70
C GLY A 285 30.03 -6.83 12.22
N ARG A 286 30.89 -7.36 11.34
CA ARG A 286 31.66 -8.59 11.60
C ARG A 286 32.60 -8.51 12.80
N ASP A 287 33.18 -7.34 13.02
CA ASP A 287 34.18 -7.08 14.06
C ASP A 287 33.62 -6.31 15.27
N GLY A 288 32.31 -6.03 15.27
CA GLY A 288 31.65 -5.28 16.34
C GLY A 288 31.96 -3.77 16.36
N SER A 289 32.85 -3.28 15.49
CA SER A 289 33.28 -1.88 15.47
C SER A 289 32.40 -0.97 14.59
N GLY A 290 31.40 -1.56 13.93
CA GLY A 290 30.65 -0.91 12.86
C GLY A 290 31.38 -0.92 11.52
N SER A 291 32.40 -1.76 11.36
CA SER A 291 33.12 -1.87 10.09
C SER A 291 32.19 -2.27 8.94
N ARG A 292 32.64 -1.95 7.72
CA ARG A 292 31.92 -2.17 6.46
C ARG A 292 32.85 -2.87 5.47
N GLN A 293 33.51 -3.94 5.91
CA GLN A 293 34.55 -4.60 5.12
C GLN A 293 33.96 -5.61 4.14
N GLY A 294 34.15 -5.35 2.85
CA GLY A 294 33.63 -6.19 1.78
C GLY A 294 32.14 -5.97 1.51
N LEU A 295 31.64 -6.59 0.43
CA LEU A 295 30.32 -6.26 -0.10
C LEU A 295 29.16 -6.70 0.81
N LEU A 296 29.29 -7.84 1.49
CA LEU A 296 28.24 -8.39 2.36
C LEU A 296 28.07 -7.56 3.63
N ASP A 297 29.16 -7.26 4.32
CA ASP A 297 29.13 -6.48 5.56
C ASP A 297 28.75 -5.01 5.28
N ALA A 298 29.17 -4.46 4.14
CA ALA A 298 28.75 -3.13 3.68
C ALA A 298 27.23 -3.02 3.43
N ASN A 299 26.55 -4.12 3.12
CA ASN A 299 25.13 -4.16 2.71
C ASN A 299 24.27 -5.10 3.55
N ARG A 300 24.74 -5.45 4.75
CA ARG A 300 24.17 -6.50 5.60
C ARG A 300 22.70 -6.24 5.95
N GLU A 301 22.31 -5.00 6.17
CA GLU A 301 20.93 -4.61 6.48
C GLU A 301 19.97 -5.00 5.35
N GLY A 302 20.26 -4.57 4.11
CA GLY A 302 19.41 -4.82 2.95
C GLY A 302 19.41 -6.29 2.51
N ILE A 303 20.55 -6.97 2.62
CA ILE A 303 20.68 -8.39 2.27
C ILE A 303 19.93 -9.26 3.29
N LEU A 304 20.17 -9.08 4.59
CA LEU A 304 19.59 -9.94 5.62
C LEU A 304 18.10 -9.66 5.84
N SER A 305 17.67 -8.40 5.76
CA SER A 305 16.22 -8.08 5.81
C SER A 305 15.42 -8.71 4.66
N SER A 306 16.05 -9.10 3.56
CA SER A 306 15.39 -9.78 2.44
C SER A 306 14.72 -11.09 2.86
N PHE A 307 15.20 -11.80 3.90
CA PHE A 307 14.54 -13.00 4.42
C PHE A 307 13.15 -12.71 5.00
N GLY A 308 13.00 -11.63 5.78
CA GLY A 308 11.71 -11.17 6.28
C GLY A 308 10.77 -10.74 5.16
N TYR A 309 11.29 -10.04 4.14
CA TYR A 309 10.50 -9.63 2.97
C TYR A 309 10.10 -10.81 2.07
N ILE A 310 10.90 -11.88 1.96
CA ILE A 310 10.50 -13.12 1.27
C ILE A 310 9.29 -13.74 1.97
N ALA A 311 9.29 -13.81 3.30
CA ALA A 311 8.13 -14.30 4.06
C ALA A 311 6.88 -13.45 3.80
N LEU A 312 7.01 -12.12 3.80
CA LEU A 312 5.92 -11.20 3.45
C LEU A 312 5.39 -11.42 2.04
N TYR A 313 6.27 -11.66 1.06
CA TYR A 313 5.88 -11.94 -0.31
C TYR A 313 5.07 -13.24 -0.38
N LEU A 314 5.53 -14.32 0.24
CA LEU A 314 4.82 -15.61 0.25
C LEU A 314 3.43 -15.50 0.89
N ILE A 315 3.31 -14.77 2.01
CA ILE A 315 2.01 -14.49 2.64
C ILE A 315 1.12 -13.68 1.69
N GLY A 316 1.67 -12.66 1.02
CA GLY A 316 0.94 -11.86 0.03
C GLY A 316 0.43 -12.70 -1.16
N VAL A 317 1.17 -13.71 -1.61
CA VAL A 317 0.73 -14.64 -2.66
C VAL A 317 -0.46 -15.47 -2.18
N GLN A 318 -0.43 -15.98 -0.95
CA GLN A 318 -1.57 -16.69 -0.37
C GLN A 318 -2.81 -15.81 -0.27
N LEU A 319 -2.66 -14.57 0.22
CA LEU A 319 -3.75 -13.60 0.30
C LEU A 319 -4.35 -13.33 -1.09
N GLY A 320 -3.51 -13.21 -2.10
CA GLY A 320 -3.96 -13.03 -3.48
C GLY A 320 -4.69 -14.26 -4.01
N SER A 321 -4.17 -15.46 -3.75
CA SER A 321 -4.82 -16.72 -4.11
C SER A 321 -6.18 -16.87 -3.45
N LEU A 322 -6.35 -16.39 -2.22
CA LEU A 322 -7.64 -16.38 -1.53
C LEU A 322 -8.65 -15.49 -2.24
N ILE A 323 -8.22 -14.28 -2.62
CA ILE A 323 -9.05 -13.27 -3.31
C ILE A 323 -9.40 -13.69 -4.74
N PHE A 324 -8.47 -14.31 -5.46
CA PHE A 324 -8.65 -14.71 -6.86
C PHE A 324 -9.19 -16.15 -7.02
N SER A 325 -9.45 -16.86 -5.91
CA SER A 325 -9.87 -18.27 -5.91
C SER A 325 -11.15 -18.55 -6.71
N LYS A 326 -12.11 -17.62 -6.71
CA LYS A 326 -13.41 -17.77 -7.38
C LYS A 326 -13.60 -16.73 -8.49
N LYS A 327 -13.95 -17.21 -9.70
CA LYS A 327 -14.23 -16.35 -10.87
C LYS A 327 -15.53 -15.54 -10.73
N LYS A 328 -16.52 -16.09 -10.04
CA LYS A 328 -17.80 -15.43 -9.72
C LYS A 328 -17.99 -15.47 -8.21
N GLN A 329 -18.35 -14.34 -7.63
CA GLN A 329 -18.63 -14.20 -6.20
C GLN A 329 -19.85 -13.31 -6.04
N THR A 330 -20.76 -13.75 -5.17
CA THR A 330 -21.91 -12.95 -4.77
C THR A 330 -21.49 -11.91 -3.73
N PHE A 331 -22.36 -10.93 -3.45
CA PHE A 331 -22.16 -10.01 -2.33
C PHE A 331 -21.95 -10.77 -1.01
N MET A 332 -22.69 -11.85 -0.77
CA MET A 332 -22.54 -12.71 0.41
C MET A 332 -21.15 -13.38 0.49
N ASP A 333 -20.61 -13.88 -0.62
CA ASP A 333 -19.24 -14.43 -0.66
C ASP A 333 -18.20 -13.38 -0.28
N TRP A 334 -18.40 -12.13 -0.72
CA TRP A 334 -17.55 -11.01 -0.34
C TRP A 334 -17.70 -10.60 1.12
N GLY A 335 -18.90 -10.69 1.69
CA GLY A 335 -19.12 -10.55 3.13
C GLY A 335 -18.33 -11.59 3.95
N LYS A 336 -18.32 -12.86 3.50
CA LYS A 336 -17.48 -13.90 4.12
C LYS A 336 -15.98 -13.59 3.98
N THR A 337 -15.57 -13.10 2.82
CA THR A 337 -14.17 -12.70 2.57
C THR A 337 -13.78 -11.53 3.47
N PHE A 338 -14.67 -10.55 3.65
CA PHE A 338 -14.47 -9.43 4.58
C PHE A 338 -14.24 -9.92 6.01
N LEU A 339 -15.10 -10.81 6.52
CA LEU A 339 -14.94 -11.37 7.87
C LEU A 339 -13.63 -12.16 8.02
N LEU A 340 -13.23 -12.90 6.99
CA LEU A 340 -11.97 -13.63 7.00
C LEU A 340 -10.75 -12.69 7.02
N LEU A 341 -10.76 -11.61 6.21
CA LEU A 341 -9.69 -10.61 6.24
C LEU A 341 -9.64 -9.88 7.59
N LEU A 342 -10.79 -9.60 8.20
CA LEU A 342 -10.86 -9.01 9.55
C LEU A 342 -10.22 -9.94 10.59
N LEU A 343 -10.54 -11.24 10.53
CA LEU A 343 -9.92 -12.26 11.40
C LEU A 343 -8.40 -12.34 11.19
N ILE A 344 -7.93 -12.38 9.94
CA ILE A 344 -6.50 -12.43 9.62
C ILE A 344 -5.78 -11.19 10.16
N SER A 345 -6.37 -10.00 9.98
CA SER A 345 -5.82 -8.74 10.49
C SER A 345 -5.74 -8.75 12.03
N ALA A 346 -6.82 -9.17 12.71
CA ALA A 346 -6.87 -9.26 14.17
C ALA A 346 -5.84 -10.25 14.73
N VAL A 347 -5.76 -11.46 14.16
CA VAL A 347 -4.75 -12.46 14.55
C VAL A 347 -3.34 -11.92 14.35
N SER A 348 -3.08 -11.24 13.22
CA SER A 348 -1.76 -10.67 12.94
C SER A 348 -1.37 -9.58 13.94
N TYR A 349 -2.30 -8.69 14.34
CA TYR A 349 -2.03 -7.70 15.38
C TYR A 349 -1.80 -8.32 16.76
N ILE A 350 -2.54 -9.37 17.11
CA ILE A 350 -2.32 -10.11 18.37
C ILE A 350 -0.94 -10.77 18.34
N SER A 351 -0.57 -11.42 17.23
CA SER A 351 0.76 -12.03 17.05
C SER A 351 1.88 -10.98 17.06
N GLN A 352 1.64 -9.79 16.49
CA GLN A 352 2.56 -8.66 16.57
C GLN A 352 2.75 -8.23 18.03
N SER A 353 1.67 -8.02 18.78
CA SER A 353 1.75 -7.61 20.17
C SER A 353 2.49 -8.65 21.02
N LEU A 354 2.17 -9.94 20.86
CA LEU A 354 2.81 -11.02 21.62
C LEU A 354 4.29 -11.17 21.25
N SER A 355 4.63 -11.13 19.96
CA SER A 355 6.03 -11.24 19.53
C SER A 355 6.85 -10.02 19.97
N SER A 356 6.25 -8.82 20.02
CA SER A 356 6.93 -7.62 20.46
C SER A 356 7.35 -7.66 21.93
N THR A 357 6.60 -8.37 22.77
CA THR A 357 6.90 -8.53 24.20
C THR A 357 7.76 -9.76 24.49
N MET A 358 7.56 -10.86 23.77
CA MET A 358 8.23 -12.14 24.05
C MET A 358 9.56 -12.31 23.30
N LEU A 359 9.76 -11.65 22.17
CA LEU A 359 10.94 -11.85 21.30
C LEU A 359 11.77 -10.58 21.18
N GLN A 360 11.36 -9.66 20.31
CA GLN A 360 12.07 -8.41 20.03
C GLN A 360 11.05 -7.35 19.57
N PRO A 361 11.28 -6.06 19.86
CA PRO A 361 10.46 -4.98 19.31
C PRO A 361 10.48 -4.98 17.77
N THR A 362 9.47 -4.34 17.18
CA THR A 362 9.38 -4.19 15.72
C THR A 362 10.64 -3.53 15.14
N SER A 363 11.24 -4.14 14.11
CA SER A 363 12.40 -3.56 13.41
C SER A 363 12.24 -3.69 11.90
N ARG A 364 12.10 -2.55 11.21
CA ARG A 364 12.16 -2.48 9.74
C ARG A 364 13.54 -2.85 9.21
N ARG A 365 14.60 -2.35 9.87
CA ARG A 365 16.01 -2.56 9.46
C ARG A 365 16.35 -4.04 9.39
N MET A 366 15.85 -4.84 10.33
CA MET A 366 16.05 -6.29 10.34
C MET A 366 14.94 -7.06 9.63
N ALA A 367 13.78 -6.47 9.40
CA ALA A 367 12.55 -7.14 8.97
C ALA A 367 12.24 -8.40 9.82
N ASN A 368 12.30 -8.23 11.14
CA ASN A 368 12.11 -9.32 12.10
C ASN A 368 10.65 -9.85 12.14
N ILE A 369 10.40 -10.92 12.89
CA ILE A 369 9.09 -11.59 12.90
C ILE A 369 7.96 -10.65 13.32
N THR A 370 8.22 -9.76 14.29
CA THR A 370 7.27 -8.78 14.80
C THR A 370 6.91 -7.75 13.73
N PHE A 371 7.90 -7.30 12.95
CA PHE A 371 7.66 -6.47 11.77
C PHE A 371 6.81 -7.20 10.72
N VAL A 372 7.09 -8.48 10.44
CA VAL A 372 6.28 -9.25 9.48
C VAL A 372 4.81 -9.31 9.91
N PHE A 373 4.51 -9.66 11.17
CA PHE A 373 3.14 -9.69 11.67
C PHE A 373 2.46 -8.31 11.60
N TRP A 374 3.18 -7.25 11.93
CA TRP A 374 2.67 -5.88 11.84
C TRP A 374 2.25 -5.52 10.42
N ILE A 375 3.15 -5.73 9.44
CA ILE A 375 2.90 -5.39 8.04
C ILE A 375 1.76 -6.22 7.45
N VAL A 376 1.65 -7.51 7.80
CA VAL A 376 0.52 -8.35 7.38
C VAL A 376 -0.78 -7.81 7.97
N GLY A 377 -0.82 -7.55 9.27
CA GLY A 377 -2.02 -7.02 9.95
C GLY A 377 -2.50 -5.71 9.34
N LEU A 378 -1.58 -4.77 9.11
CA LEU A 378 -1.82 -3.46 8.53
C LEU A 378 -2.25 -3.54 7.06
N SER A 379 -1.58 -4.34 6.24
CA SER A 379 -1.91 -4.46 4.81
C SER A 379 -3.28 -5.11 4.62
N VAL A 380 -3.58 -6.15 5.40
CA VAL A 380 -4.92 -6.78 5.40
C VAL A 380 -5.98 -5.82 5.94
N GLN A 381 -5.63 -4.92 6.87
CA GLN A 381 -6.52 -3.87 7.34
C GLN A 381 -6.96 -2.90 6.26
N VAL A 382 -6.00 -2.39 5.47
CA VAL A 382 -6.30 -1.53 4.33
C VAL A 382 -7.18 -2.28 3.31
N MET A 383 -6.93 -3.57 3.09
CA MET A 383 -7.72 -4.38 2.17
C MET A 383 -9.17 -4.57 2.63
N TRP A 384 -9.42 -4.97 3.88
CA TRP A 384 -10.80 -5.16 4.35
C TRP A 384 -11.54 -3.83 4.46
N SER A 385 -10.85 -2.73 4.78
CA SER A 385 -11.49 -1.41 4.84
C SER A 385 -11.85 -0.89 3.45
N CYS A 386 -10.98 -1.06 2.44
CA CYS A 386 -11.34 -0.78 1.04
C CYS A 386 -12.48 -1.68 0.55
N LEU A 387 -12.52 -2.95 0.96
CA LEU A 387 -13.61 -3.87 0.62
C LEU A 387 -14.92 -3.44 1.28
N ALA A 388 -14.89 -2.94 2.51
CA ALA A 388 -16.07 -2.38 3.17
C ALA A 388 -16.62 -1.17 2.40
N VAL A 389 -15.75 -0.29 1.90
CA VAL A 389 -16.14 0.84 1.04
C VAL A 389 -16.82 0.34 -0.25
N ASP A 390 -16.24 -0.67 -0.90
CA ASP A 390 -16.75 -1.26 -2.14
C ASP A 390 -18.14 -1.92 -1.93
N LEU A 391 -18.29 -2.70 -0.85
CA LEU A 391 -19.56 -3.31 -0.47
C LEU A 391 -20.61 -2.28 -0.10
N ALA A 392 -20.27 -1.27 0.71
CA ALA A 392 -21.19 -0.20 1.08
C ALA A 392 -21.65 0.59 -0.14
N SER A 393 -20.71 1.00 -1.00
CA SER A 393 -21.01 1.75 -2.22
C SER A 393 -21.83 0.94 -3.22
N THR A 394 -21.59 -0.35 -3.33
CA THR A 394 -22.37 -1.27 -4.17
C THR A 394 -23.78 -1.46 -3.62
N ALA A 395 -23.93 -1.68 -2.31
CA ALA A 395 -25.23 -1.80 -1.67
C ALA A 395 -26.05 -0.52 -1.83
N ILE A 396 -25.47 0.65 -1.57
CA ILE A 396 -26.14 1.95 -1.75
C ILE A 396 -26.49 2.17 -3.24
N SER A 397 -25.58 1.87 -4.17
CA SER A 397 -25.85 1.95 -5.61
C SER A 397 -27.03 1.08 -6.02
N ALA A 398 -27.07 -0.18 -5.57
CA ALA A 398 -28.16 -1.10 -5.89
C ALA A 398 -29.49 -0.62 -5.28
N LEU A 399 -29.48 -0.09 -4.06
CA LEU A 399 -30.69 0.36 -3.35
C LEU A 399 -31.23 1.70 -3.86
N VAL A 400 -30.38 2.60 -4.38
CA VAL A 400 -30.74 3.94 -4.85
C VAL A 400 -30.98 4.00 -6.38
N ILE A 401 -30.20 3.29 -7.19
CA ILE A 401 -30.27 3.35 -8.67
C ILE A 401 -31.34 2.42 -9.26
N ALA A 402 -31.71 1.33 -8.57
CA ALA A 402 -32.74 0.40 -9.04
C ALA A 402 -34.09 1.06 -9.36
N ASP A 403 -34.33 2.28 -8.87
CA ASP A 403 -35.55 3.03 -9.13
C ASP A 403 -35.46 3.97 -10.36
N ARG A 404 -34.26 4.47 -10.71
CA ARG A 404 -34.12 5.36 -11.90
C ARG A 404 -34.46 4.66 -13.22
N LYS A 405 -34.28 3.33 -13.30
CA LYS A 405 -34.61 2.54 -14.49
C LYS A 405 -36.05 2.03 -14.54
N LYS A 406 -36.85 2.21 -13.48
CA LYS A 406 -38.29 1.92 -13.54
C LYS A 406 -39.08 3.02 -14.23
N ILE A 407 -38.48 4.19 -14.45
CA ILE A 407 -39.15 5.36 -15.05
C ILE A 407 -39.02 5.37 -16.58
N ASP A 408 -38.04 4.66 -17.16
CA ASP A 408 -37.88 4.55 -18.61
C ASP A 408 -37.56 3.11 -19.03
N VAL A 409 -38.36 2.58 -19.97
CA VAL A 409 -38.21 1.34 -20.78
C VAL A 409 -39.18 0.18 -20.44
N PRO A 410 -40.01 -0.30 -21.41
CA PRO A 410 -40.82 -1.51 -21.30
C PRO A 410 -39.99 -2.80 -21.29
N SER A 411 -40.49 -3.77 -20.54
CA SER A 411 -40.04 -5.14 -20.31
C SER A 411 -39.28 -5.85 -21.45
N THR A 412 -38.08 -6.32 -21.15
CA THR A 412 -37.58 -7.61 -21.65
C THR A 412 -36.71 -8.27 -20.57
N GLU A 413 -37.22 -9.35 -19.99
CA GLU A 413 -36.74 -10.02 -18.76
C GLU A 413 -35.34 -10.67 -18.84
N ALA A 414 -34.63 -10.57 -19.96
CA ALA A 414 -33.29 -11.17 -20.11
C ALA A 414 -32.12 -10.22 -19.82
N GLN A 415 -32.37 -8.91 -19.61
CA GLN A 415 -31.33 -7.92 -19.28
C GLN A 415 -31.41 -7.38 -17.83
N LEU A 416 -32.40 -7.82 -17.04
CA LEU A 416 -32.64 -7.34 -15.67
C LEU A 416 -31.63 -7.84 -14.62
N LEU A 417 -30.90 -8.93 -14.88
CA LEU A 417 -29.97 -9.55 -13.92
C LEU A 417 -28.52 -9.05 -14.03
N SER A 418 -28.20 -8.32 -15.09
CA SER A 418 -26.97 -7.56 -15.16
C SER A 418 -27.37 -6.10 -15.19
N VAL A 419 -27.35 -5.38 -14.06
CA VAL A 419 -27.49 -3.92 -14.08
C VAL A 419 -26.38 -3.37 -14.98
N PRO A 420 -26.65 -2.95 -16.24
CA PRO A 420 -25.64 -2.36 -17.09
C PRO A 420 -25.52 -0.92 -16.58
N GLY A 421 -24.62 -0.72 -15.63
CA GLY A 421 -24.53 0.53 -14.87
C GLY A 421 -23.44 0.59 -13.81
N LEU A 422 -22.62 -0.46 -13.68
CA LEU A 422 -21.42 -0.43 -12.85
C LEU A 422 -20.15 -0.73 -13.65
N LYS A 423 -20.10 -0.37 -14.95
CA LYS A 423 -18.84 -0.32 -15.68
C LYS A 423 -17.88 0.59 -14.90
N SER A 424 -16.96 -0.01 -14.16
CA SER A 424 -15.78 0.60 -13.54
C SER A 424 -14.79 1.08 -14.61
N ALA A 425 -15.28 1.78 -15.63
CA ALA A 425 -14.53 2.21 -16.81
C ALA A 425 -14.75 3.71 -17.08
N THR A 426 -14.89 4.50 -16.02
CA THR A 426 -14.64 5.95 -16.12
C THR A 426 -13.30 6.23 -15.42
N PRO A 427 -12.35 6.93 -16.07
CA PRO A 427 -11.03 7.17 -15.50
C PRO A 427 -11.19 7.91 -14.17
N CYS A 428 -10.81 7.25 -13.10
CA CYS A 428 -10.81 7.74 -11.74
C CYS A 428 -9.35 7.98 -11.36
N MET A 429 -9.04 9.03 -10.58
CA MET A 429 -7.67 9.33 -10.17
C MET A 429 -6.99 8.10 -9.53
N LEU A 430 -7.73 7.38 -8.68
CA LEU A 430 -7.26 6.15 -8.02
C LEU A 430 -6.96 5.02 -9.01
N HIS A 431 -7.76 4.90 -10.08
CA HIS A 431 -7.50 3.92 -11.13
C HIS A 431 -6.20 4.27 -11.88
N ALA A 432 -6.04 5.52 -12.28
CA ALA A 432 -4.85 6.00 -12.97
C ALA A 432 -3.58 5.79 -12.15
N VAL A 433 -3.63 6.10 -10.84
CA VAL A 433 -2.53 5.84 -9.89
C VAL A 433 -2.20 4.36 -9.81
N ASN A 434 -3.18 3.46 -9.66
CA ASN A 434 -2.88 2.03 -9.62
C ASN A 434 -2.35 1.49 -10.97
N ALA A 435 -2.92 1.95 -12.09
CA ALA A 435 -2.55 1.49 -13.43
C ALA A 435 -1.08 1.80 -13.78
N ASN A 436 -0.53 2.88 -13.24
CA ASN A 436 0.86 3.31 -13.41
C ASN A 436 1.60 3.43 -12.07
N GLY A 437 1.32 2.56 -11.09
CA GLY A 437 1.80 2.72 -9.72
C GLY A 437 3.32 2.82 -9.57
N LEU A 438 4.10 1.99 -10.28
CA LEU A 438 5.56 2.08 -10.25
C LEU A 438 6.05 3.43 -10.81
N PHE A 439 5.47 3.87 -11.93
CA PHE A 439 5.83 5.16 -12.52
C PHE A 439 5.43 6.33 -11.61
N TYR A 440 4.25 6.27 -10.97
CA TYR A 440 3.83 7.24 -9.94
C TYR A 440 4.87 7.32 -8.82
N PHE A 441 5.30 6.18 -8.28
CA PHE A 441 6.32 6.10 -7.23
C PHE A 441 7.66 6.70 -7.67
N LEU A 442 8.13 6.38 -8.88
CA LEU A 442 9.40 6.89 -9.40
C LEU A 442 9.35 8.39 -9.65
N LEU A 443 8.28 8.87 -10.28
CA LEU A 443 8.06 10.28 -10.52
C LEU A 443 8.02 11.06 -9.19
N SER A 444 7.39 10.48 -8.17
CA SER A 444 7.36 11.03 -6.81
C SER A 444 8.79 11.20 -6.27
N ASN A 445 9.63 10.16 -6.31
CA ASN A 445 11.02 10.24 -5.84
C ASN A 445 11.85 11.31 -6.58
N VAL A 446 11.71 11.40 -7.91
CA VAL A 446 12.41 12.41 -8.71
C VAL A 446 11.94 13.82 -8.36
N MET A 447 10.63 14.03 -8.26
CA MET A 447 10.04 15.33 -7.92
C MET A 447 10.37 15.75 -6.48
N THR A 448 10.51 14.81 -5.54
CA THR A 448 11.03 15.10 -4.19
C THR A 448 12.45 15.68 -4.26
N GLY A 449 13.34 15.06 -5.05
CA GLY A 449 14.68 15.58 -5.28
C GLY A 449 14.67 17.00 -5.86
N VAL A 450 13.80 17.26 -6.83
CA VAL A 450 13.63 18.61 -7.42
C VAL A 450 13.17 19.63 -6.37
N VAL A 451 12.17 19.30 -5.54
CA VAL A 451 11.68 20.22 -4.49
C VAL A 451 12.78 20.51 -3.47
N ASN A 452 13.50 19.48 -3.01
CA ASN A 452 14.57 19.63 -2.01
C ASN A 452 15.76 20.45 -2.52
N MET A 453 16.03 20.41 -3.83
CA MET A 453 17.03 21.28 -4.46
C MET A 453 16.53 22.71 -4.70
N SER A 454 15.22 22.91 -4.78
CA SER A 454 14.60 24.21 -5.11
C SER A 454 14.29 25.06 -3.88
N ILE A 455 13.93 24.44 -2.76
CA ILE A 455 13.49 25.13 -1.53
C ILE A 455 14.22 24.53 -0.32
N PRO A 456 14.69 25.36 0.64
CA PRO A 456 15.26 24.84 1.87
C PRO A 456 14.17 24.32 2.83
N ALA A 457 13.64 23.12 2.53
CA ALA A 457 12.43 22.54 3.13
C ALA A 457 12.43 22.55 4.67
N HIS A 458 13.57 22.28 5.31
CA HIS A 458 13.66 22.16 6.77
C HIS A 458 13.63 23.50 7.53
N HIS A 459 13.66 24.64 6.83
CA HIS A 459 13.44 25.97 7.42
C HIS A 459 12.04 26.54 7.11
N MET A 460 11.21 25.80 6.37
CA MET A 460 9.92 26.32 5.91
C MET A 460 8.83 26.18 6.97
N SER A 461 7.91 27.16 6.98
CA SER A 461 6.74 27.14 7.84
C SER A 461 5.74 26.05 7.44
N ALA A 462 4.81 25.72 8.34
CA ALA A 462 3.79 24.72 8.07
C ALA A 462 2.89 25.06 6.87
N ALA A 463 2.58 26.34 6.65
CA ALA A 463 1.78 26.78 5.51
C ALA A 463 2.50 26.51 4.18
N VAL A 464 3.82 26.75 4.12
CA VAL A 464 4.63 26.46 2.93
C VAL A 464 4.75 24.96 2.70
N ALA A 465 4.96 24.18 3.77
CA ALA A 465 5.02 22.72 3.69
C ALA A 465 3.73 22.11 3.11
N VAL A 466 2.56 22.51 3.65
CA VAL A 466 1.26 22.03 3.15
C VAL A 466 1.04 22.47 1.70
N SER A 467 1.35 23.72 1.36
CA SER A 467 1.21 24.22 -0.02
C SER A 467 2.11 23.48 -1.01
N ALA A 468 3.35 23.19 -0.62
CA ALA A 468 4.29 22.41 -1.42
C ALA A 468 3.80 20.98 -1.63
N LEU A 469 3.33 20.30 -0.58
CA LEU A 469 2.77 18.95 -0.67
C LEU A 469 1.51 18.90 -1.54
N LEU A 470 0.61 19.89 -1.43
CA LEU A 470 -0.58 19.99 -2.26
C LEU A 470 -0.21 20.18 -3.74
N LEU A 471 0.68 21.13 -4.05
CA LEU A 471 1.12 21.36 -5.42
C LEU A 471 1.81 20.11 -6.00
N TYR A 472 2.74 19.53 -5.24
CA TYR A 472 3.48 18.33 -5.62
C TYR A 472 2.53 17.16 -5.93
N THR A 473 1.62 16.81 -5.02
CA THR A 473 0.69 15.69 -5.23
C THR A 473 -0.36 15.96 -6.31
N PHE A 474 -0.75 17.23 -6.51
CA PHE A 474 -1.64 17.64 -7.58
C PHE A 474 -0.99 17.45 -8.96
N VAL A 475 0.27 17.88 -9.11
CA VAL A 475 1.04 17.68 -10.35
C VAL A 475 1.22 16.18 -10.65
N LEU A 476 1.60 15.37 -9.65
CA LEU A 476 1.72 13.92 -9.79
C LEU A 476 0.41 13.27 -10.26
N SER A 477 -0.70 13.60 -9.60
CA SER A 477 -2.03 13.12 -9.96
C SER A 477 -2.41 13.54 -11.39
N GLY A 478 -2.13 14.78 -11.77
CA GLY A 478 -2.42 15.32 -13.10
C GLY A 478 -1.67 14.60 -14.23
N VAL A 479 -0.36 14.36 -14.06
CA VAL A 479 0.48 13.63 -15.04
C VAL A 479 -0.06 12.21 -15.25
N ILE A 480 -0.39 11.52 -14.16
CA ILE A 480 -0.77 10.11 -14.20
C ILE A 480 -2.17 9.93 -14.77
N VAL A 481 -3.11 10.82 -14.44
CA VAL A 481 -4.43 10.86 -15.06
C VAL A 481 -4.32 11.17 -16.56
N TYR A 482 -3.42 12.07 -16.95
CA TYR A 482 -3.17 12.35 -18.37
C TYR A 482 -2.66 11.12 -19.13
N MET A 483 -1.71 10.37 -18.53
CA MET A 483 -1.22 9.11 -19.10
C MET A 483 -2.33 8.07 -19.25
N ASP A 484 -3.16 7.89 -18.22
CA ASP A 484 -4.29 6.96 -18.25
C ASP A 484 -5.32 7.36 -19.33
N LYS A 485 -5.63 8.66 -19.44
CA LYS A 485 -6.48 9.20 -20.53
C LYS A 485 -5.92 8.87 -21.92
N LYS A 486 -4.59 8.88 -22.07
CA LYS A 486 -3.88 8.51 -23.31
C LYS A 486 -3.65 7.00 -23.46
N LYS A 487 -4.12 6.17 -22.51
CA LYS A 487 -3.90 4.71 -22.44
C LYS A 487 -2.42 4.33 -22.45
N ILE A 488 -1.57 5.18 -21.88
CA ILE A 488 -0.14 4.93 -21.71
C ILE A 488 0.03 4.19 -20.38
N TYR A 489 0.29 2.88 -20.48
CA TYR A 489 0.50 2.01 -19.32
C TYR A 489 1.93 1.51 -19.28
N THR A 490 2.68 1.90 -18.25
CA THR A 490 3.99 1.36 -17.98
C THR A 490 3.83 -0.04 -17.40
N LYS A 491 3.81 -1.07 -18.27
CA LYS A 491 3.70 -2.49 -17.88
C LYS A 491 5.00 -3.04 -17.27
N PHE A 492 5.64 -2.26 -16.41
CA PHE A 492 6.86 -2.66 -15.72
C PHE A 492 6.54 -3.08 -14.28
N TRP A 493 5.53 -3.95 -14.10
CA TRP A 493 5.36 -4.72 -12.87
C TRP A 493 4.34 -5.85 -12.98
#